data_AF-A0A4Y8CAB7-F1
#
_entry.id   AF-A0A4Y8CAB7-F1
#
_cell.length_a   1.000
_cell.length_b   1.000
_cell.length_c   1.000
_cell.angle_alpha   90.00
_cell.angle_beta   90.00
_cell.angle_gamma   90.00
#
_symmetry.space_group_name_H-M   'P 1'
#
loop_
_entity.id
_entity.type
_entity.pdbx_description
1 polymer ?
#
loop_
_entity_poly.entity_id
_entity_poly.type
_entity_poly.pdbx_seq_one_letter_code
_entity_poly.pdbx_strand_id
1 'polypeptide(L)'
;MKTLTIIDTFGFFFRLYYALKGFKNSQGQASGMISGFANFIYSLKNEHKSDYIVFALDSKGKTFRSEIDPNYKQNRTPPPPELLEQIPICIEMIEKMGFISVSQEGYEADDIIASFV
;
A
#
# COMPACT_ATOMS: atom_id res chain seq x y z
N MET A 1 8.89 21.38 -14.88
CA MET A 1 9.02 19.91 -14.87
C MET A 1 7.74 19.33 -14.33
N LYS A 2 7.32 18.16 -14.84
CA LYS A 2 6.22 17.41 -14.25
C LYS A 2 6.75 16.50 -13.14
N THR A 3 5.94 16.25 -12.12
CA THR A 3 6.28 15.41 -10.96
C THR A 3 5.45 14.13 -10.97
N LEU A 4 6.13 12.99 -10.86
CA LEU A 4 5.52 11.68 -10.61
C LEU A 4 5.77 11.30 -9.14
N THR A 5 4.69 11.04 -8.41
CA THR A 5 4.75 10.49 -7.05
C THR A 5 4.44 9.00 -7.10
N ILE A 6 5.35 8.18 -6.57
CA ILE A 6 5.19 6.73 -6.49
C ILE A 6 5.07 6.36 -5.02
N ILE A 7 4.02 5.63 -4.68
CA ILE A 7 3.73 5.20 -3.31
C ILE A 7 4.07 3.72 -3.17
N ASP A 8 5.01 3.38 -2.28
CA ASP A 8 5.14 2.02 -1.73
C ASP A 8 3.90 1.75 -0.88
N THR A 9 2.94 1.02 -1.46
CA THR A 9 1.58 0.92 -0.92
C THR A 9 1.53 0.11 0.36
N PHE A 10 2.14 -1.07 0.39
CA PHE A 10 2.08 -1.95 1.55
C PHE A 10 2.94 -1.41 2.71
N GLY A 11 4.12 -0.86 2.43
CA GLY A 11 4.92 -0.16 3.43
C GLY A 11 4.19 1.06 4.02
N PHE A 12 3.44 1.78 3.19
CA PHE A 12 2.60 2.89 3.65
C PHE A 12 1.41 2.45 4.50
N PHE A 13 0.65 1.44 4.06
CA PHE A 13 -0.48 0.88 4.81
C PHE A 13 -0.06 0.34 6.17
N PHE A 14 1.09 -0.35 6.25
CA PHE A 14 1.64 -0.82 7.51
C PHE A 14 1.90 0.34 8.47
N ARG A 15 2.51 1.44 8.01
CA ARG A 15 2.74 2.64 8.83
C ARG A 15 1.43 3.26 9.32
N LEU A 16 0.42 3.39 8.45
CA LEU A 16 -0.89 3.93 8.82
C LEU A 16 -1.60 3.05 9.86
N TYR A 17 -1.57 1.72 9.71
CA TYR A 17 -2.19 0.80 10.65
C TYR A 17 -1.61 0.96 12.06
N TYR A 18 -0.28 1.01 12.22
CA TYR A 18 0.32 1.14 13.54
C TYR A 18 0.14 2.55 14.14
N ALA A 19 0.14 3.60 13.30
CA ALA A 19 -0.09 4.96 13.77
C ALA A 19 -1.53 5.17 14.28
N LEU A 20 -2.52 4.49 13.68
CA LEU A 20 -3.95 4.64 13.98
C LEU A 20 -4.55 3.35 14.55
N LYS A 21 -3.72 2.56 15.24
CA LYS A 21 -4.15 1.29 15.84
C LYS A 21 -5.21 1.54 16.92
N GLY A 22 -6.27 0.73 16.92
CA GLY A 22 -7.35 0.81 17.91
C GLY A 22 -8.53 1.68 17.49
N PHE A 23 -8.41 2.47 16.42
CA PHE A 23 -9.56 3.17 15.84
C PHE A 23 -10.51 2.18 15.19
N LYS A 24 -11.80 2.29 15.55
CA LYS A 24 -12.87 1.39 15.11
C LYS A 24 -14.05 2.18 14.56
N ASN A 25 -14.78 1.58 13.62
CA ASN A 25 -16.05 2.11 13.14
C ASN A 25 -17.18 1.84 14.16
N SER A 26 -18.40 2.31 13.84
CA SER A 26 -19.59 2.11 14.69
C SER A 26 -19.99 0.64 14.88
N GLN A 27 -19.49 -0.26 14.02
CA GLN A 27 -19.71 -1.71 14.11
C GLN A 27 -18.57 -2.41 14.88
N GLY A 28 -17.60 -1.66 15.41
CA GLY A 28 -16.46 -2.21 16.16
C GLY A 28 -15.33 -2.80 15.31
N GLN A 29 -15.38 -2.65 13.99
CA GLN A 29 -14.35 -3.13 13.05
C GLN A 29 -13.19 -2.13 12.98
N ALA A 30 -11.96 -2.63 12.83
CA ALA A 30 -10.78 -1.78 12.69
C ALA A 30 -10.90 -0.88 11.45
N SER A 31 -10.71 0.42 11.62
CA SER A 31 -10.89 1.40 10.54
C SER A 31 -9.82 2.49 10.49
N GLY A 32 -8.84 2.45 11.41
CA GLY A 32 -7.81 3.47 11.53
C GLY A 32 -6.99 3.66 10.24
N MET A 33 -6.58 2.56 9.60
CA MET A 33 -5.80 2.63 8.36
C MET A 33 -6.62 3.26 7.22
N ILE A 34 -7.91 2.91 7.12
CA ILE A 34 -8.83 3.45 6.10
C ILE A 34 -8.99 4.96 6.28
N SER A 35 -9.23 5.42 7.52
CA SER A 35 -9.34 6.85 7.81
C SER A 35 -8.04 7.61 7.53
N GLY A 36 -6.90 7.04 7.93
CA GLY A 36 -5.59 7.61 7.62
C GLY A 36 -5.31 7.69 6.12
N PHE A 37 -5.72 6.66 5.38
CA PHE A 37 -5.58 6.62 3.93
C PHE A 37 -6.43 7.67 3.23
N ALA A 38 -7.70 7.82 3.64
CA ALA A 38 -8.58 8.86 3.12
C ALA A 38 -8.02 10.27 3.34
N ASN A 39 -7.48 10.54 4.54
CA ASN A 39 -6.84 11.82 4.86
C ASN A 39 -5.59 12.06 4.03
N PHE A 40 -4.78 11.02 3.78
CA PHE A 40 -3.61 11.12 2.91
C PHE A 40 -3.99 11.43 1.46
N ILE A 41 -5.01 10.78 0.91
CA ILE A 41 -5.50 11.12 -0.43
C ILE A 41 -5.98 12.57 -0.49
N TYR A 42 -6.68 13.02 0.55
CA TYR A 42 -7.12 14.41 0.66
C TYR A 42 -5.93 15.39 0.69
N SER A 43 -4.88 15.09 1.47
CA SER A 43 -3.69 15.95 1.54
C SER A 43 -2.88 15.93 0.24
N LEU A 44 -2.78 14.79 -0.46
CA LEU A 44 -2.18 14.72 -1.79
C LEU A 44 -2.85 15.70 -2.77
N LYS A 45 -4.18 15.81 -2.74
CA LYS A 45 -4.91 16.71 -3.63
C LYS A 45 -4.67 18.20 -3.30
N ASN A 46 -4.55 18.55 -2.02
CA ASN A 46 -4.57 19.94 -1.57
C ASN A 46 -3.21 20.52 -1.22
N GLU A 47 -2.28 19.70 -0.72
CA GLU A 47 -1.01 20.12 -0.11
C GLU A 47 0.19 19.72 -0.96
N HIS A 48 0.10 18.62 -1.72
CA HIS A 48 1.20 18.11 -2.53
C HIS A 48 0.85 18.05 -4.01
N LYS A 49 1.18 19.12 -4.76
CA LYS A 49 1.00 19.12 -6.22
C LYS A 49 1.87 18.04 -6.87
N SER A 50 1.22 16.97 -7.32
CA SER A 50 1.81 15.92 -8.15
C SER A 50 1.06 15.85 -9.46
N ASP A 51 1.75 15.84 -10.60
CA ASP A 51 1.11 15.72 -11.91
C ASP A 51 0.61 14.29 -12.14
N TYR A 52 1.31 13.31 -11.57
CA TYR A 52 0.98 11.89 -11.64
C TYR A 52 1.17 11.23 -10.28
N ILE A 53 0.32 10.27 -9.96
CA ILE A 53 0.39 9.45 -8.75
C ILE A 53 0.23 7.99 -9.16
N VAL A 54 1.15 7.13 -8.69
CA VAL A 54 1.12 5.68 -8.92
C VAL A 54 1.29 4.95 -7.59
N PHE A 55 0.44 3.95 -7.36
CA PHE A 55 0.54 3.03 -6.24
C PHE A 55 1.25 1.75 -6.68
N ALA A 56 2.48 1.54 -6.19
CA ALA A 56 3.22 0.30 -6.43
C ALA A 56 2.74 -0.77 -5.46
N LEU A 57 2.36 -1.93 -5.99
CA LEU A 57 1.82 -3.06 -5.24
C LEU A 57 2.75 -4.27 -5.35
N ASP A 58 2.92 -4.99 -4.24
CA ASP A 58 3.49 -6.33 -4.26
C ASP A 58 2.58 -7.30 -5.03
N SER A 59 3.19 -8.22 -5.77
CA SER A 59 2.46 -9.34 -6.35
C SER A 59 2.01 -10.36 -5.32
N LYS A 60 0.97 -11.12 -5.67
CA LYS A 60 0.54 -12.27 -4.86
C LYS A 60 1.51 -13.43 -5.08
N GLY A 61 1.89 -14.11 -3.99
CA GLY A 61 2.64 -15.36 -4.06
C GLY A 61 4.15 -15.19 -3.90
N LYS A 62 4.92 -16.14 -4.46
CA LYS A 62 6.38 -16.13 -4.40
C LYS A 62 6.94 -15.19 -5.47
N THR A 63 8.04 -14.52 -5.13
CA THR A 63 8.78 -13.70 -6.08
C THR A 63 10.01 -14.42 -6.60
N PHE A 64 10.64 -13.91 -7.65
CA PHE A 64 11.91 -14.46 -8.15
C PHE A 64 12.99 -14.53 -7.06
N ARG A 65 12.92 -13.65 -6.05
CA ARG A 65 13.84 -13.67 -4.89
C ARG A 65 13.67 -14.94 -4.04
N SER A 66 12.45 -15.45 -3.91
CA SER A 66 12.18 -16.72 -3.22
C SER A 66 12.74 -17.94 -3.97
N GLU A 67 12.97 -17.83 -5.28
CA GLU A 67 13.64 -18.87 -6.08
C GLU A 67 15.16 -18.83 -5.89
N ILE A 68 15.73 -17.62 -5.72
CA ILE A 68 17.17 -17.41 -5.47
C ILE A 68 17.55 -17.82 -4.04
N ASP A 69 16.79 -17.35 -3.05
CA ASP A 69 16.99 -17.68 -1.64
C ASP A 69 15.65 -18.09 -1.00
N PRO A 70 15.45 -19.38 -0.69
CA PRO A 70 14.26 -19.83 0.01
C PRO A 70 14.04 -19.16 1.36
N ASN A 71 15.11 -18.67 2.02
CA ASN A 71 15.04 -18.01 3.33
C ASN A 71 14.71 -16.51 3.24
N TYR A 72 14.60 -15.96 2.04
CA TYR A 72 14.28 -14.56 1.84
C TYR A 72 12.97 -14.20 2.53
N LYS A 73 13.03 -13.22 3.45
CA LYS A 73 11.90 -12.73 4.26
C LYS A 73 11.20 -13.78 5.14
N GLN A 74 11.74 -14.98 5.33
CA GLN A 74 11.11 -16.02 6.19
C GLN A 74 10.92 -15.57 7.64
N ASN A 75 11.82 -14.72 8.16
CA ASN A 75 11.75 -14.22 9.54
C ASN A 75 10.73 -13.08 9.74
N ARG A 76 9.93 -12.73 8.72
CA ARG A 76 8.90 -11.69 8.87
C ARG A 76 7.71 -12.25 9.63
N THR A 77 7.31 -11.56 10.70
CA THR A 77 6.06 -11.84 11.38
C THR A 77 4.88 -11.60 10.44
N PRO A 78 3.88 -12.51 10.39
CA PRO A 78 2.66 -12.28 9.64
C PRO A 78 1.98 -10.96 10.08
N PRO A 79 1.38 -10.21 9.13
CA PRO A 79 0.66 -8.99 9.48
C PRO A 79 -0.54 -9.31 10.38
N PRO A 80 -0.94 -8.38 11.27
CA PRO A 80 -2.13 -8.55 12.11
C PRO A 80 -3.41 -8.76 11.28
N PRO A 81 -4.37 -9.60 11.72
CA PRO A 81 -5.63 -9.83 11.00
C PRO A 81 -6.40 -8.53 10.70
N GLU A 82 -6.45 -7.61 11.67
CA GLU A 82 -7.11 -6.29 11.52
C GLU A 82 -6.47 -5.42 10.42
N LEU A 83 -5.17 -5.60 10.16
CA LEU A 83 -4.49 -4.93 9.05
C LEU A 83 -4.95 -5.56 7.73
N LEU A 84 -4.93 -6.89 7.66
CA LEU A 84 -5.36 -7.64 6.48
C LEU A 84 -6.81 -7.35 6.08
N GLU A 85 -7.71 -7.17 7.04
CA GLU A 85 -9.12 -6.82 6.80
C GLU A 85 -9.28 -5.44 6.12
N GLN A 86 -8.38 -4.50 6.39
CA GLN A 86 -8.46 -3.14 5.86
C GLN A 86 -7.79 -2.98 4.49
N ILE A 87 -6.84 -3.86 4.11
CA ILE A 87 -6.10 -3.76 2.84
C ILE A 87 -7.05 -3.77 1.63
N PRO A 88 -7.97 -4.75 1.46
CA PRO A 88 -8.83 -4.81 0.28
C PRO A 88 -9.67 -3.54 0.11
N ILE A 89 -10.11 -2.94 1.22
CA ILE A 89 -10.91 -1.72 1.22
C ILE A 89 -10.07 -0.55 0.69
N CYS A 90 -8.83 -0.39 1.15
CA CYS A 90 -7.95 0.67 0.66
C CYS A 90 -7.56 0.48 -0.81
N ILE A 91 -7.34 -0.77 -1.27
CA ILE A 91 -7.08 -1.06 -2.69
C ILE A 91 -8.31 -0.71 -3.55
N GLU A 92 -9.52 -1.09 -3.12
CA GLU A 92 -10.76 -0.72 -3.81
C GLU A 92 -10.96 0.81 -3.86
N MET A 93 -10.57 1.53 -2.79
CA MET A 93 -10.58 2.99 -2.79
C MET A 93 -9.66 3.59 -3.86
N ILE A 94 -8.44 3.06 -4.02
CA ILE A 94 -7.49 3.50 -5.07
C ILE A 94 -8.14 3.39 -6.44
N GLU A 95 -8.73 2.22 -6.75
CA GLU A 95 -9.41 1.96 -8.02
C GLU A 95 -10.61 2.88 -8.23
N LYS A 96 -11.50 3.01 -7.24
CA LYS A 96 -12.72 3.83 -7.34
C LYS A 96 -12.43 5.32 -7.46
N MET A 97 -11.30 5.79 -6.91
CA MET A 97 -10.86 7.17 -7.03
C MET A 97 -10.15 7.45 -8.37
N GLY A 98 -9.95 6.43 -9.21
CA GLY A 98 -9.31 6.57 -10.52
C GLY A 98 -7.79 6.70 -10.46
N PHE A 99 -7.16 6.31 -9.35
CA PHE A 99 -5.71 6.27 -9.25
C PHE A 99 -5.14 5.05 -9.98
N ILE A 100 -3.91 5.18 -10.47
CA ILE A 100 -3.19 4.09 -11.11
C ILE A 100 -2.52 3.25 -10.02
N SER A 101 -2.80 1.95 -10.01
CA SER A 101 -2.04 0.95 -9.27
C SER A 101 -1.30 0.03 -10.24
N VAL A 102 -0.07 -0.36 -9.89
CA VAL A 102 0.77 -1.22 -10.73
C VAL A 102 1.26 -2.40 -9.89
N SER A 103 1.05 -3.59 -10.43
CA SER A 103 1.55 -4.85 -9.89
C SER A 103 2.00 -5.74 -11.05
N GLN A 104 3.07 -6.51 -10.86
CA GLN A 104 3.56 -7.48 -11.84
C GLN A 104 3.84 -8.81 -11.14
N GLU A 105 3.25 -9.90 -11.65
CA GLU A 105 3.44 -11.24 -11.09
C GLU A 105 4.93 -11.59 -10.96
N GLY A 106 5.33 -12.06 -9.78
CA GLY A 106 6.71 -12.43 -9.47
C GLY A 106 7.59 -11.30 -8.96
N TYR A 107 7.09 -10.06 -8.89
CA TYR A 107 7.83 -8.87 -8.46
C TYR A 107 7.26 -8.23 -7.20
N GLU A 108 8.10 -7.53 -6.46
CA GLU A 108 7.78 -6.74 -5.26
C GLU A 108 7.49 -5.28 -5.63
N ALA A 109 6.84 -4.53 -4.74
CA ALA A 109 6.59 -3.10 -4.95
C ALA A 109 7.89 -2.31 -5.21
N ASP A 110 8.99 -2.70 -4.57
CA ASP A 110 10.32 -2.12 -4.77
C ASP A 110 10.80 -2.24 -6.24
N ASP A 111 10.51 -3.37 -6.90
CA ASP A 111 10.89 -3.59 -8.31
C ASP A 111 10.06 -2.69 -9.24
N ILE A 112 8.77 -2.53 -8.93
CA ILE A 112 7.88 -1.62 -9.65
C ILE A 112 8.41 -0.19 -9.52
N ILE A 113 8.74 0.26 -8.31
CA ILE A 113 9.29 1.60 -8.07
C ILE A 113 10.57 1.81 -8.88
N ALA A 114 11.50 0.85 -8.82
CA ALA A 114 12.77 0.93 -9.54
C ALA A 114 12.60 1.00 -11.07
N SER A 115 11.52 0.47 -11.63
CA SER A 115 11.25 0.51 -13.07
C SER A 115 10.80 1.88 -13.60
N PHE A 116 10.38 2.79 -12.72
CA PHE A 116 9.96 4.16 -13.06
C PHE A 116 11.09 5.19 -12.97
N VAL A 117 12.23 4.83 -12.40
CA VAL A 117 13.38 5.72 -12.15
C VAL A 117 14.48 5.48 -13.17
#